data_AF-A0A958JAT4-F1
#
_entry.id   AF-A0A958JAT4-F1
#
_cell.length_a   1.000
_cell.length_b   1.000
_cell.length_c   1.000
_cell.angle_alpha   90.00
_cell.angle_beta   90.00
_cell.angle_gamma   90.00
#
_symmetry.space_group_name_H-M   'P 1'
#
loop_
_entity.id
_entity.type
_entity.pdbx_description
1 polymer ?
#
loop_
_entity_poly.entity_id
_entity_poly.type
_entity_poly.pdbx_seq_one_letter_code
_entity_poly.pdbx_strand_id
1 'polypeptide(L)'
;MIGLDHATLGVLVLLAITILPVLYYIAQARAGRSYDVRRIAGIDAIDEAVGRTAEIGRPASFSTGLTGVGPVLYACLGVLYYICRKSSKYKTKVLIPQNDPEVMAIVEDVARDAYRAEGNSQLFDPKNVLYLSNEQFAFAAGYMGMIQREQTGAAFLFGAFAAESLLLAEAGQQVGAMQVGASVSPEQVAFFICTCDYTLIGEELFAASAYLTKEPVQLGSLIAQDRAKLLFFILIIIGVIISTGNSIGIWHDIPNIDSWLYWEAWK
;
A
#
# COMPACT_ATOMS: atom_id res chain seq x y z
N MET A 1 -29.89 -17.80 26.97
CA MET A 1 -28.62 -17.48 27.65
C MET A 1 -27.57 -18.43 27.08
N ILE A 2 -26.50 -18.05 26.38
CA ILE A 2 -25.95 -16.75 25.97
C ILE A 2 -25.07 -17.05 24.73
N GLY A 3 -25.21 -16.30 23.64
CA GLY A 3 -24.36 -16.42 22.44
C GLY A 3 -22.94 -15.85 22.63
N LEU A 4 -22.25 -16.26 23.68
CA LEU A 4 -20.88 -15.84 24.03
C LEU A 4 -19.84 -16.98 23.94
N ASP A 5 -20.14 -18.10 23.27
CA ASP A 5 -19.18 -19.22 23.11
C ASP A 5 -17.92 -18.87 22.28
N HIS A 6 -17.84 -17.65 21.72
CA HIS A 6 -16.70 -17.16 20.93
C HIS A 6 -16.02 -15.91 21.51
N ALA A 7 -16.45 -15.45 22.69
CA ALA A 7 -15.85 -14.30 23.37
C ALA A 7 -15.34 -14.71 24.76
N THR A 8 -14.48 -15.74 24.79
CA THR A 8 -13.71 -16.08 25.98
C THR A 8 -12.93 -14.84 26.47
N LEU A 9 -12.69 -14.77 27.78
CA LEU A 9 -11.96 -13.67 28.40
C LEU A 9 -10.61 -13.42 27.69
N GLY A 10 -9.94 -14.50 27.25
CA GLY A 10 -8.71 -14.42 26.46
C GLY A 10 -8.87 -13.69 25.12
N VAL A 11 -9.95 -13.95 24.37
CA VAL A 11 -10.24 -13.26 23.10
C VAL A 11 -10.51 -11.78 23.33
N LEU A 12 -11.26 -11.43 24.38
CA LEU A 12 -11.52 -10.03 24.74
C LEU A 12 -10.24 -9.28 25.13
N VAL A 13 -9.36 -9.92 25.90
CA VAL A 13 -8.05 -9.35 26.27
C VAL A 13 -7.17 -9.17 25.03
N LEU A 14 -7.12 -10.15 24.12
CA LEU A 14 -6.37 -10.06 22.87
C LEU A 14 -6.88 -8.93 21.97
N LEU A 15 -8.21 -8.79 21.85
CA LEU A 15 -8.84 -7.69 21.12
C LEU A 15 -8.51 -6.35 21.76
N ALA A 16 -8.57 -6.23 23.10
CA ALA A 16 -8.22 -5.00 23.79
C ALA A 16 -6.75 -4.62 23.56
N ILE A 17 -5.83 -5.58 23.67
CA ILE A 17 -4.39 -5.37 23.45
C ILE A 17 -4.08 -4.93 22.02
N THR A 18 -4.83 -5.41 21.03
CA THR A 18 -4.60 -5.06 19.61
C THR A 18 -5.29 -3.76 19.21
N ILE A 19 -6.52 -3.51 19.69
CA ILE A 19 -7.34 -2.36 19.26
C ILE A 19 -6.99 -1.08 20.05
N LEU A 20 -6.80 -1.16 21.38
CA LEU A 20 -6.58 0.03 22.20
C LEU A 20 -5.35 0.85 21.79
N PRO A 21 -4.18 0.25 21.46
CA PRO A 21 -3.05 1.01 20.97
C PRO A 21 -3.36 1.75 19.66
N VAL A 22 -4.08 1.10 18.73
CA VAL A 22 -4.48 1.72 17.45
C VAL A 22 -5.36 2.94 17.70
N LEU A 23 -6.40 2.79 18.52
CA LEU A 23 -7.29 3.90 18.87
C LEU A 23 -6.55 5.04 19.59
N TYR A 24 -5.62 4.71 20.49
CA TYR A 24 -4.80 5.69 21.19
C TYR A 24 -3.92 6.51 20.23
N TYR A 25 -3.20 5.86 19.31
CA TYR A 25 -2.35 6.56 18.35
C TYR A 25 -3.16 7.36 17.32
N ILE A 26 -4.33 6.88 16.89
CA ILE A 26 -5.27 7.65 16.05
C ILE A 26 -5.75 8.90 16.79
N ALA A 27 -6.15 8.77 18.06
CA ALA A 27 -6.60 9.91 18.86
C ALA A 27 -5.49 10.97 19.02
N GLN A 28 -4.26 10.53 19.28
CA GLN A 28 -3.11 11.42 19.37
C GLN A 28 -2.77 12.08 18.02
N ALA A 29 -2.84 11.35 16.91
CA ALA A 29 -2.63 11.92 15.57
C ALA A 29 -3.70 12.97 15.24
N ARG A 30 -4.97 12.70 15.57
CA ARG A 30 -6.07 13.67 15.44
C ARG A 30 -5.91 14.90 16.34
N ALA A 31 -5.27 14.73 17.50
CA ALA A 31 -4.93 15.84 18.41
C ALA A 31 -3.75 16.70 17.93
N GLY A 32 -3.23 16.45 16.72
CA GLY A 32 -2.16 17.25 16.11
C GLY A 32 -0.76 16.82 16.52
N ARG A 33 -0.59 15.67 17.19
CA ARG A 33 0.73 15.13 17.49
C ARG A 33 1.36 14.65 16.18
N SER A 34 2.44 15.30 15.77
CA SER A 34 3.23 14.86 14.62
C SER A 34 4.06 13.64 14.97
N TYR A 35 4.12 12.71 14.03
CA TYR A 35 4.96 11.54 14.13
C TYR A 35 5.86 11.48 12.91
N ASP A 36 7.16 11.36 13.14
CA ASP A 36 8.13 11.23 12.07
C ASP A 36 8.14 9.78 11.59
N VAL A 37 7.54 9.54 10.43
CA VAL A 37 7.61 8.27 9.71
C VAL A 37 8.91 8.26 8.90
N ARG A 38 9.58 7.10 8.85
CA ARG A 38 10.76 6.91 8.00
C ARG A 38 10.43 7.33 6.56
N ARG A 39 11.32 8.13 5.95
CA ARG A 39 11.20 8.48 4.53
C ARG A 39 11.40 7.25 3.66
N ILE A 40 10.56 7.11 2.64
CA ILE A 40 10.63 6.02 1.67
C ILE A 40 11.00 6.66 0.33
N ALA A 41 12.15 6.28 -0.22
CA ALA A 41 12.70 6.92 -1.42
C ALA A 41 11.73 6.86 -2.60
N GLY A 42 10.99 5.75 -2.75
CA GLY A 42 9.99 5.62 -3.81
C GLY A 42 8.80 6.57 -3.67
N ILE A 43 8.50 7.10 -2.48
CA ILE A 43 7.47 8.13 -2.31
C ILE A 43 7.99 9.49 -2.79
N ASP A 44 9.22 9.85 -2.43
CA ASP A 44 9.84 11.11 -2.87
C ASP A 44 10.00 11.12 -4.41
N ALA A 45 10.26 9.96 -5.01
CA ALA A 45 10.33 9.77 -6.46
C ALA A 45 9.01 10.03 -7.20
N ILE A 46 7.85 9.99 -6.53
CA ILE A 46 6.56 10.28 -7.17
C ILE A 46 6.50 11.76 -7.58
N ASP A 47 7.00 12.66 -6.74
CA ASP A 47 7.03 14.09 -7.06
C ASP A 47 7.96 14.39 -8.24
N GLU A 48 9.10 13.70 -8.31
CA GLU A 48 10.03 13.78 -9.44
C GLU A 48 9.40 13.24 -10.72
N ALA A 49 8.80 12.05 -10.67
CA ALA A 49 8.17 11.41 -11.82
C ALA A 49 7.02 12.27 -12.40
N VAL A 50 6.19 12.86 -11.53
CA VAL A 50 5.13 13.79 -11.96
C VAL A 50 5.73 15.08 -12.54
N GLY A 51 6.77 15.66 -11.92
CA GLY A 51 7.48 16.83 -12.46
C GLY A 51 8.06 16.56 -13.85
N ARG A 52 8.74 15.43 -14.02
CA ARG A 52 9.32 15.00 -15.30
C ARG A 52 8.26 14.87 -16.40
N THR A 53 7.09 14.29 -16.10
CA THR A 53 6.00 14.20 -17.08
C THR A 53 5.52 15.57 -17.56
N ALA A 54 5.49 16.57 -16.67
CA ALA A 54 5.16 17.94 -17.02
C ALA A 54 6.24 18.60 -17.88
N GLU A 55 7.52 18.40 -17.56
CA GLU A 55 8.66 18.98 -18.29
C GLU A 55 8.75 18.48 -19.74
N ILE A 56 8.54 17.18 -19.96
CA ILE A 56 8.66 16.57 -21.29
C ILE A 56 7.34 16.56 -22.08
N GLY A 57 6.24 17.00 -21.47
CA GLY A 57 4.92 17.06 -22.10
C GLY A 57 4.31 15.69 -22.43
N ARG A 58 4.67 14.64 -21.69
CA ARG A 58 4.15 13.27 -21.87
C ARG A 58 3.20 12.90 -20.72
N PRO A 59 2.18 12.05 -20.95
CA PRO A 59 1.27 11.63 -19.89
C PRO A 59 1.96 10.76 -18.84
N ALA A 60 1.43 10.78 -17.61
CA ALA A 60 1.70 9.76 -16.61
C ALA A 60 0.72 8.59 -16.77
N SER A 61 1.10 7.36 -16.36
CA SER A 61 0.16 6.26 -16.18
C SER A 61 0.10 5.80 -14.73
N PHE A 62 -1.08 5.45 -14.24
CA PHE A 62 -1.29 4.85 -12.92
C PHE A 62 -2.17 3.61 -13.04
N SER A 63 -1.63 2.45 -12.67
CA SER A 63 -2.34 1.17 -12.74
C SER A 63 -2.38 0.51 -11.37
N THR A 64 -3.52 -0.07 -11.01
CA THR A 64 -3.59 -0.96 -9.84
C THR A 64 -3.42 -2.44 -10.19
N GLY A 65 -3.01 -2.76 -11.42
CA GLY A 65 -2.79 -4.15 -11.82
C GLY A 65 -4.06 -4.98 -11.72
N LEU A 66 -3.95 -6.12 -11.03
CA LEU A 66 -5.04 -7.08 -10.78
C LEU A 66 -5.71 -6.86 -9.41
N THR A 67 -5.53 -5.68 -8.81
CA THR A 67 -6.09 -5.37 -7.49
C THR A 67 -7.60 -5.27 -7.56
N GLY A 68 -8.33 -6.14 -6.86
CA GLY A 68 -9.76 -6.00 -6.62
C GLY A 68 -10.09 -5.07 -5.45
N VAL A 69 -11.38 -4.87 -5.17
CA VAL A 69 -11.84 -4.03 -4.06
C VAL A 69 -11.41 -4.61 -2.72
N GLY A 70 -10.60 -3.84 -1.98
CA GLY A 70 -10.11 -4.27 -0.67
C GLY A 70 -9.02 -3.36 -0.10
N PRO A 71 -8.34 -3.80 0.98
CA PRO A 71 -7.35 -2.98 1.70
C PRO A 71 -6.20 -2.47 0.83
N VAL A 72 -5.71 -3.31 -0.09
CA VAL A 72 -4.62 -2.93 -1.02
C VAL A 72 -5.08 -1.81 -1.94
N LEU A 73 -6.29 -1.89 -2.49
CA LEU A 73 -6.85 -0.83 -3.33
C LEU A 73 -6.93 0.49 -2.54
N TYR A 74 -7.44 0.47 -1.32
CA TYR A 74 -7.59 1.69 -0.51
C TYR A 74 -6.26 2.41 -0.25
N ALA A 75 -5.17 1.66 -0.09
CA ALA A 75 -3.83 2.24 -0.02
C ALA A 75 -3.42 2.86 -1.37
N CYS A 76 -3.68 2.17 -2.49
CA CYS A 76 -3.38 2.69 -3.82
C CYS A 76 -4.18 3.97 -4.16
N LEU A 77 -5.44 4.07 -3.70
CA LEU A 77 -6.29 5.24 -3.93
C LEU A 77 -5.71 6.52 -3.33
N GLY A 78 -5.07 6.45 -2.16
CA GLY A 78 -4.42 7.62 -1.56
C GLY A 78 -3.23 8.10 -2.37
N VAL A 79 -2.47 7.18 -2.97
CA VAL A 79 -1.37 7.49 -3.89
C VAL A 79 -1.91 8.09 -5.19
N LEU A 80 -2.94 7.48 -5.78
CA LEU A 80 -3.62 7.99 -6.97
C LEU A 80 -4.15 9.41 -6.75
N TYR A 81 -4.83 9.65 -5.62
CA TYR A 81 -5.36 10.96 -5.25
C TYR A 81 -4.25 12.01 -5.19
N TYR A 82 -3.11 11.70 -4.58
CA TYR A 82 -1.95 12.58 -4.54
C TYR A 82 -1.39 12.88 -5.94
N ILE A 83 -1.19 11.85 -6.76
CA ILE A 83 -0.68 11.97 -8.14
C ILE A 83 -1.63 12.84 -8.97
N CYS A 84 -2.92 12.53 -8.99
CA CYS A 84 -3.92 13.31 -9.75
C CYS A 84 -3.96 14.78 -9.30
N ARG A 85 -3.90 15.06 -7.99
CA ARG A 85 -3.82 16.44 -7.49
C ARG A 85 -2.59 17.15 -8.03
N LYS A 86 -1.40 16.54 -7.93
CA LYS A 86 -0.14 17.13 -8.43
C LYS A 86 -0.16 17.31 -9.95
N SER A 87 -0.54 16.28 -10.70
CA SER A 87 -0.67 16.36 -12.16
C SER A 87 -1.66 17.43 -12.60
N SER A 88 -2.77 17.64 -11.87
CA SER A 88 -3.71 18.71 -12.18
C SER A 88 -3.08 20.12 -12.08
N LYS A 89 -2.17 20.35 -11.12
CA LYS A 89 -1.44 21.63 -10.98
C LYS A 89 -0.52 21.88 -12.16
N TYR A 90 0.14 20.82 -12.63
CA TYR A 90 1.03 20.89 -13.78
C TYR A 90 0.31 20.77 -15.13
N LYS A 91 -1.01 20.55 -15.11
CA LYS A 91 -1.85 20.32 -16.30
C LYS A 91 -1.37 19.13 -17.13
N THR A 92 -0.86 18.10 -16.46
CA THR A 92 -0.37 16.88 -17.08
C THR A 92 -1.47 15.82 -17.12
N LYS A 93 -1.62 15.16 -18.27
CA LYS A 93 -2.57 14.05 -18.46
C LYS A 93 -2.13 12.83 -17.64
N VAL A 94 -3.08 12.20 -16.95
CA VAL A 94 -2.87 10.94 -16.21
C VAL A 94 -3.78 9.87 -16.80
N LEU A 95 -3.20 8.83 -17.37
CA LEU A 95 -3.89 7.64 -17.86
C LEU A 95 -4.03 6.63 -16.73
N ILE A 96 -5.23 6.09 -16.53
CA ILE A 96 -5.57 5.22 -15.41
C ILE A 96 -6.12 3.89 -15.95
N PRO A 97 -5.28 3.03 -16.54
CA PRO A 97 -5.69 1.70 -16.99
C PRO A 97 -6.02 0.78 -15.82
N GLN A 98 -7.15 0.09 -15.90
CA GLN A 98 -7.63 -0.86 -14.90
C GLN A 98 -8.05 -2.20 -15.52
N ASN A 99 -7.85 -3.26 -14.75
CA ASN A 99 -8.24 -4.63 -15.09
C ASN A 99 -9.67 -4.95 -14.63
N ASP A 100 -10.14 -4.32 -13.56
CA ASP A 100 -11.42 -4.61 -12.92
C ASP A 100 -12.40 -3.42 -13.10
N PRO A 101 -13.64 -3.64 -13.56
CA PRO A 101 -14.62 -2.57 -13.78
C PRO A 101 -15.13 -1.92 -12.49
N GLU A 102 -15.21 -2.64 -11.37
CA GLU A 102 -15.59 -2.07 -10.07
C GLU A 102 -14.50 -1.13 -9.57
N VAL A 103 -13.25 -1.57 -9.71
CA VAL A 103 -12.08 -0.77 -9.38
C VAL A 103 -12.01 0.46 -10.28
N MET A 104 -12.30 0.31 -11.58
CA MET A 104 -12.37 1.42 -12.54
C MET A 104 -13.30 2.53 -12.08
N ALA A 105 -14.51 2.19 -11.62
CA ALA A 105 -15.47 3.17 -11.13
C ALA A 105 -14.95 3.92 -9.90
N ILE A 106 -14.34 3.19 -8.94
CA ILE A 106 -13.79 3.79 -7.71
C ILE A 106 -12.61 4.72 -8.02
N VAL A 107 -11.68 4.30 -8.89
CA VAL A 107 -10.53 5.15 -9.24
C VAL A 107 -10.96 6.37 -10.04
N GLU A 108 -12.02 6.28 -10.85
CA GLU A 108 -12.58 7.43 -11.57
C GLU A 108 -13.10 8.49 -10.60
N ASP A 109 -13.87 8.08 -9.59
CA ASP A 109 -14.38 8.98 -8.56
C ASP A 109 -13.26 9.64 -7.77
N VAL A 110 -12.26 8.85 -7.34
CA VAL A 110 -11.09 9.38 -6.60
C VAL A 110 -10.28 10.36 -7.46
N ALA A 111 -10.06 10.05 -8.74
CA ALA A 111 -9.36 10.95 -9.65
C ALA A 111 -10.17 12.23 -9.87
N ARG A 112 -11.48 12.14 -10.10
CA ARG A 112 -12.36 13.30 -10.26
C ARG A 112 -12.32 14.21 -9.02
N ASP A 113 -12.39 13.63 -7.83
CA ASP A 113 -12.32 14.36 -6.56
C ASP A 113 -10.94 15.02 -6.35
N ALA A 114 -9.85 14.37 -6.78
CA ALA A 114 -8.51 14.96 -6.75
C ALA A 114 -8.43 16.23 -7.60
N TYR A 115 -8.94 16.19 -8.84
CA TYR A 115 -8.98 17.37 -9.71
C TYR A 115 -9.88 18.47 -9.17
N ARG A 116 -11.03 18.09 -8.59
CA ARG A 116 -11.97 19.02 -7.94
C ARG A 116 -11.35 19.73 -6.75
N ALA A 117 -10.59 19.01 -5.91
CA ALA A 117 -9.93 19.59 -4.73
C ALA A 117 -8.91 20.68 -5.07
N GLU A 118 -8.33 20.64 -6.28
CA GLU A 118 -7.42 21.68 -6.80
C GLU A 118 -8.13 22.75 -7.64
N GLY A 119 -9.47 22.72 -7.71
CA GLY A 119 -10.26 23.67 -8.51
C GLY A 119 -10.11 23.49 -10.03
N ASN A 120 -9.59 22.34 -10.47
CA ASN A 120 -9.26 22.04 -11.87
C ASN A 120 -10.18 20.96 -12.46
N SER A 121 -11.45 20.89 -12.04
CA SER A 121 -12.42 19.88 -12.50
C SER A 121 -12.55 19.80 -14.02
N GLN A 122 -12.35 20.92 -14.73
CA GLN A 122 -12.39 21.01 -16.19
C GLN A 122 -11.24 20.28 -16.90
N LEU A 123 -10.14 19.97 -16.19
CA LEU A 123 -9.01 19.22 -16.74
C LEU A 123 -9.20 17.70 -16.60
N PHE A 124 -10.17 17.27 -15.79
CA PHE A 124 -10.48 15.86 -15.66
C PHE A 124 -11.22 15.36 -16.90
N ASP A 125 -10.68 14.34 -17.55
CA ASP A 125 -11.33 13.63 -18.65
C ASP A 125 -11.58 12.17 -18.24
N PRO A 126 -12.85 11.75 -18.08
CA PRO A 126 -13.21 10.37 -17.77
C PRO A 126 -12.63 9.35 -18.77
N LYS A 127 -12.38 9.74 -20.02
CA LYS A 127 -11.79 8.85 -21.05
C LYS A 127 -10.35 8.44 -20.72
N ASN A 128 -9.70 9.14 -19.79
CA ASN A 128 -8.38 8.75 -19.31
C ASN A 128 -8.45 7.61 -18.28
N VAL A 129 -9.63 7.21 -17.82
CA VAL A 129 -9.81 6.00 -17.00
C VAL A 129 -10.24 4.88 -17.95
N LEU A 130 -9.37 3.88 -18.11
CA LEU A 130 -9.51 2.88 -19.17
C LEU A 130 -9.70 1.50 -18.57
N TYR A 131 -10.83 0.87 -18.86
CA TYR A 131 -10.94 -0.59 -18.73
C TYR A 131 -10.28 -1.24 -19.95
N LEU A 132 -9.29 -2.10 -19.71
CA LEU A 132 -8.59 -2.79 -20.80
C LEU A 132 -9.12 -4.22 -20.99
N SER A 133 -9.09 -5.01 -19.93
CA SER A 133 -9.60 -6.38 -19.88
C SER A 133 -9.48 -6.89 -18.45
N ASN A 134 -10.36 -7.80 -18.04
CA ASN A 134 -10.26 -8.58 -16.81
C ASN A 134 -9.32 -9.79 -16.94
N GLU A 135 -8.99 -10.22 -18.17
CA GLU A 135 -8.04 -11.30 -18.40
C GLU A 135 -6.59 -10.79 -18.31
N GLN A 136 -5.77 -11.42 -17.47
CA GLN A 136 -4.43 -10.96 -17.07
C GLN A 136 -3.53 -10.56 -18.26
N PHE A 137 -3.34 -11.44 -19.24
CA PHE A 137 -2.44 -11.16 -20.37
C PHE A 137 -3.07 -10.26 -21.43
N ALA A 138 -4.41 -10.23 -21.52
CA ALA A 138 -5.10 -9.28 -22.38
C ALA A 138 -5.00 -7.86 -21.82
N PHE A 139 -5.11 -7.71 -20.50
CA PHE A 139 -4.83 -6.48 -19.77
C PHE A 139 -3.39 -6.02 -20.02
N ALA A 140 -2.41 -6.92 -19.87
CA ALA A 140 -1.01 -6.63 -20.14
C ALA A 140 -0.78 -6.14 -21.58
N ALA A 141 -1.31 -6.84 -22.57
CA ALA A 141 -1.20 -6.44 -23.98
C ALA A 141 -1.85 -5.07 -24.24
N GLY A 142 -3.02 -4.81 -23.67
CA GLY A 142 -3.69 -3.51 -23.73
C GLY A 142 -2.85 -2.38 -23.11
N TYR A 143 -2.24 -2.65 -21.95
CA TYR A 143 -1.39 -1.71 -21.24
C TYR A 143 -0.13 -1.39 -22.05
N MET A 144 0.61 -2.42 -22.49
CA MET A 144 1.81 -2.24 -23.30
C MET A 144 1.52 -1.44 -24.57
N GLY A 145 0.42 -1.77 -25.27
CA GLY A 145 -0.01 -1.03 -26.45
C GLY A 145 -0.36 0.43 -26.15
N MET A 146 -0.97 0.72 -25.00
CA MET A 146 -1.25 2.09 -24.56
C MET A 146 0.03 2.87 -24.28
N ILE A 147 0.93 2.32 -23.46
CA ILE A 147 2.20 2.96 -23.10
C ILE A 147 3.00 3.28 -24.36
N GLN A 148 3.07 2.35 -25.31
CA GLN A 148 3.77 2.55 -26.58
C GLN A 148 3.12 3.62 -27.47
N ARG A 149 1.78 3.72 -27.52
CA ARG A 149 1.11 4.75 -28.33
C ARG A 149 1.18 6.13 -27.69
N GLU A 150 0.91 6.21 -26.39
CA GLU A 150 0.81 7.48 -25.66
C GLU A 150 2.19 7.99 -25.22
N GLN A 151 3.22 7.15 -25.30
CA GLN A 151 4.61 7.49 -24.98
C GLN A 151 4.71 8.13 -23.59
N THR A 152 4.23 7.44 -22.55
CA THR A 152 4.16 7.97 -21.18
C THR A 152 5.53 8.38 -20.65
N GLY A 153 5.57 9.47 -19.89
CA GLY A 153 6.80 9.95 -19.23
C GLY A 153 7.05 9.34 -17.85
N ALA A 154 6.00 8.82 -17.21
CA ALA A 154 6.08 8.08 -15.96
C ALA A 154 5.03 6.97 -15.89
N ALA A 155 5.36 5.89 -15.19
CA ALA A 155 4.44 4.80 -14.90
C ALA A 155 4.45 4.45 -13.41
N PHE A 156 3.27 4.46 -12.81
CA PHE A 156 3.04 4.11 -11.41
C PHE A 156 2.28 2.78 -11.37
N LEU A 157 2.94 1.76 -10.82
CA LEU A 157 2.42 0.39 -10.74
C LEU A 157 2.20 0.02 -9.28
N PHE A 158 1.01 0.30 -8.74
CA PHE A 158 0.72 0.16 -7.30
C PHE A 158 -0.41 -0.84 -7.06
N GLY A 159 -0.13 -1.97 -6.42
CA GLY A 159 -1.18 -2.91 -6.04
C GLY A 159 -0.75 -4.37 -6.07
N ALA A 160 -1.73 -5.24 -6.28
CA ALA A 160 -1.54 -6.65 -6.55
C ALA A 160 -1.30 -6.88 -8.05
N PHE A 161 -0.29 -7.69 -8.32
CA PHE A 161 0.08 -8.10 -9.66
C PHE A 161 0.41 -9.60 -9.65
N ALA A 162 0.52 -10.18 -10.84
CA ALA A 162 1.07 -11.49 -11.08
C ALA A 162 2.13 -11.41 -12.20
N ALA A 163 2.29 -12.46 -13.00
CA ALA A 163 3.31 -12.55 -14.05
C ALA A 163 3.33 -11.37 -15.05
N GLU A 164 2.25 -10.59 -15.16
CA GLU A 164 2.16 -9.42 -16.03
C GLU A 164 2.97 -8.22 -15.54
N SER A 165 3.29 -8.12 -14.24
CA SER A 165 4.02 -6.98 -13.66
C SER A 165 5.31 -6.66 -14.43
N LEU A 166 6.07 -7.70 -14.83
CA LEU A 166 7.29 -7.56 -15.60
C LEU A 166 7.02 -7.02 -17.01
N LEU A 167 5.94 -7.45 -17.67
CA LEU A 167 5.55 -6.96 -19.00
C LEU A 167 5.13 -5.49 -18.94
N LEU A 168 4.37 -5.12 -17.90
CA LEU A 168 3.96 -3.74 -17.66
C LEU A 168 5.17 -2.84 -17.44
N ALA A 169 6.09 -3.25 -16.55
CA ALA A 169 7.28 -2.48 -16.22
C ALA A 169 8.25 -2.38 -17.42
N GLU A 170 8.46 -3.45 -18.17
CA GLU A 170 9.32 -3.44 -19.35
C GLU A 170 8.76 -2.51 -20.44
N ALA A 171 7.44 -2.46 -20.63
CA ALA A 171 6.84 -1.52 -21.58
C ALA A 171 7.08 -0.04 -21.19
N GLY A 172 7.07 0.27 -19.89
CA GLY A 172 7.47 1.58 -19.38
C GLY A 172 8.95 1.89 -19.67
N GLN A 173 9.84 0.93 -19.44
CA GLN A 173 11.28 1.08 -19.75
C GLN A 173 11.50 1.35 -21.25
N GLN A 174 10.81 0.62 -22.13
CA GLN A 174 10.96 0.76 -23.58
C GLN A 174 10.62 2.16 -24.11
N VAL A 175 9.70 2.88 -23.46
CA VAL A 175 9.36 4.27 -23.83
C VAL A 175 10.16 5.32 -23.05
N GLY A 176 11.05 4.90 -22.16
CA GLY A 176 11.85 5.75 -21.29
C GLY A 176 11.04 6.43 -20.18
N ALA A 177 9.94 5.82 -19.73
CA ALA A 177 9.14 6.29 -18.61
C ALA A 177 9.89 6.08 -17.30
N MET A 178 9.85 7.07 -16.39
CA MET A 178 10.28 6.86 -15.01
C MET A 178 9.25 6.00 -14.27
N GLN A 179 9.69 4.98 -13.56
CA GLN A 179 8.80 3.98 -12.99
C GLN A 179 8.91 3.86 -11.48
N VAL A 180 7.75 3.90 -10.83
CA VAL A 180 7.62 3.63 -9.40
C VAL A 180 6.66 2.46 -9.23
N GLY A 181 7.20 1.33 -8.77
CA GLY A 181 6.45 0.11 -8.50
C GLY A 181 6.18 -0.08 -7.01
N ALA A 182 5.06 -0.70 -6.67
CA ALA A 182 4.73 -1.06 -5.30
C ALA A 182 3.82 -2.28 -5.28
N SER A 183 4.18 -3.27 -4.47
CA SER A 183 3.36 -4.48 -4.29
C SER A 183 3.52 -5.05 -2.89
N VAL A 184 2.47 -5.73 -2.43
CA VAL A 184 2.47 -6.50 -1.18
C VAL A 184 2.99 -7.93 -1.37
N SER A 185 3.08 -8.41 -2.61
CA SER A 185 3.58 -9.75 -2.93
C SER A 185 5.11 -9.73 -3.11
N PRO A 186 5.87 -10.52 -2.34
CA PRO A 186 7.32 -10.62 -2.47
C PRO A 186 7.80 -11.00 -3.88
N GLU A 187 7.03 -11.86 -4.56
CA GLU A 187 7.32 -12.33 -5.91
C GLU A 187 7.29 -11.16 -6.91
N GLN A 188 6.29 -10.29 -6.81
CA GLN A 188 6.16 -9.13 -7.71
C GLN A 188 7.13 -8.01 -7.36
N VAL A 189 7.43 -7.84 -6.06
CA VAL A 189 8.46 -6.90 -5.62
C VAL A 189 9.80 -7.24 -6.28
N ALA A 190 10.15 -8.51 -6.41
CA ALA A 190 11.40 -8.90 -7.07
C ALA A 190 11.45 -8.44 -8.55
N PHE A 191 10.33 -8.52 -9.27
CA PHE A 191 10.26 -8.01 -10.65
C PHE A 191 10.37 -6.49 -10.72
N PHE A 192 9.70 -5.76 -9.83
CA PHE A 192 9.80 -4.30 -9.79
C PHE A 192 11.19 -3.82 -9.37
N ILE A 193 11.86 -4.49 -8.44
CA ILE A 193 13.26 -4.15 -8.10
C ILE A 193 14.17 -4.21 -9.33
N CYS A 194 13.93 -5.17 -10.23
CA CYS A 194 14.75 -5.34 -11.43
C CYS A 194 14.37 -4.41 -12.60
N THR A 195 13.17 -3.82 -12.61
CA THR A 195 12.62 -3.12 -13.79
C THR A 195 12.13 -1.71 -13.54
N CYS A 196 11.82 -1.34 -12.30
CA CYS A 196 11.41 0.01 -11.91
C CYS A 196 12.59 0.79 -11.33
N ASP A 197 12.59 2.11 -11.50
CA ASP A 197 13.61 2.99 -10.91
C ASP A 197 13.51 3.00 -9.37
N TYR A 198 12.27 2.93 -8.86
CA TYR A 198 11.99 2.83 -7.43
C TYR A 198 10.94 1.76 -7.16
N THR A 199 11.15 0.98 -6.10
CA THR A 199 10.21 -0.04 -5.65
C THR A 199 9.89 0.10 -4.17
N LEU A 200 8.60 0.16 -3.85
CA LEU A 200 8.09 0.07 -2.48
C LEU A 200 7.80 -1.39 -2.15
N ILE A 201 8.30 -1.83 -1.00
CA ILE A 201 8.31 -3.24 -0.61
C ILE A 201 7.23 -3.50 0.44
N GLY A 202 6.26 -4.35 0.11
CA GLY A 202 5.34 -4.90 1.10
C GLY A 202 4.49 -3.81 1.76
N GLU A 203 4.75 -3.61 3.05
CA GLU A 203 4.01 -2.66 3.89
C GLU A 203 4.26 -1.19 3.53
N GLU A 204 5.34 -0.90 2.81
CA GLU A 204 5.62 0.44 2.31
C GLU A 204 4.49 0.97 1.40
N LEU A 205 3.76 0.08 0.70
CA LEU A 205 2.58 0.45 -0.08
C LEU A 205 1.46 1.03 0.80
N PHE A 206 1.22 0.45 1.98
CA PHE A 206 0.21 0.97 2.93
C PHE A 206 0.69 2.26 3.59
N ALA A 207 1.99 2.38 3.86
CA ALA A 207 2.59 3.60 4.39
C ALA A 207 2.58 4.77 3.39
N ALA A 208 2.62 4.49 2.09
CA ALA A 208 2.68 5.52 1.05
C ALA A 208 1.51 6.50 1.09
N SER A 209 0.28 5.98 1.17
CA SER A 209 -0.92 6.82 1.30
C SER A 209 -0.87 7.68 2.57
N ALA A 210 -0.48 7.09 3.70
CA ALA A 210 -0.41 7.78 4.99
C ALA A 210 0.59 8.95 4.94
N TYR A 211 1.73 8.74 4.29
CA TYR A 211 2.79 9.75 4.15
C TYR A 211 2.37 10.90 3.22
N LEU A 212 1.77 10.56 2.07
CA LEU A 212 1.38 11.54 1.05
C LEU A 212 0.17 12.39 1.46
N THR A 213 -0.83 11.77 2.06
CA THR A 213 -2.07 12.45 2.47
C THR A 213 -1.99 13.08 3.86
N LYS A 214 -1.06 12.61 4.70
CA LYS A 214 -0.95 12.96 6.13
C LYS A 214 -2.26 12.79 6.89
N GLU A 215 -3.09 11.83 6.46
CA GLU A 215 -4.39 11.58 7.07
C GLU A 215 -4.20 10.96 8.47
N PRO A 216 -4.78 11.54 9.54
CA PRO A 216 -4.50 11.13 10.91
C PRO A 216 -4.85 9.67 11.25
N VAL A 217 -5.90 9.11 10.65
CA VAL A 217 -6.31 7.72 10.90
C VAL A 217 -5.28 6.75 10.32
N GLN A 218 -4.85 6.95 9.08
CA GLN A 218 -3.82 6.13 8.44
C GLN A 218 -2.48 6.25 9.16
N LEU A 219 -2.07 7.48 9.49
CA LEU A 219 -0.80 7.74 10.19
C LEU A 219 -0.79 7.09 11.58
N GLY A 220 -1.85 7.30 12.38
CA GLY A 220 -1.95 6.72 13.71
C GLY A 220 -1.99 5.19 13.69
N SER A 221 -2.69 4.61 12.71
CA SER A 221 -2.76 3.15 12.53
C SER A 221 -1.40 2.56 12.17
N LEU A 222 -0.65 3.19 11.24
CA LEU A 222 0.68 2.75 10.84
C LEU A 222 1.62 2.67 12.04
N ILE A 223 1.66 3.72 12.86
CA ILE A 223 2.55 3.80 14.03
C ILE A 223 2.17 2.76 15.08
N ALA A 224 0.87 2.58 15.33
CA ALA A 224 0.40 1.57 16.27
C ALA A 224 0.84 0.16 15.82
N GLN A 225 0.71 -0.14 14.53
CA GLN A 225 1.13 -1.42 13.97
C GLN A 225 2.63 -1.63 14.06
N ASP A 226 3.45 -0.63 13.72
CA ASP A 226 4.91 -0.72 13.82
C ASP A 226 5.38 -0.93 15.26
N ARG A 227 4.76 -0.23 16.22
CA ARG A 227 5.05 -0.40 17.65
C ARG A 227 4.61 -1.78 18.16
N ALA A 228 3.45 -2.27 17.72
CA ALA A 228 2.98 -3.61 18.07
C ALA A 228 3.92 -4.70 17.53
N LYS A 229 4.37 -4.58 16.26
CA LYS A 229 5.36 -5.49 15.68
C LYS A 229 6.67 -5.49 16.44
N LEU A 230 7.17 -4.31 16.84
CA LEU A 230 8.39 -4.22 17.64
C LEU A 230 8.24 -4.92 19.00
N LEU A 231 7.08 -4.74 19.66
CA LEU A 231 6.76 -5.43 20.90
C LEU A 231 6.76 -6.95 20.70
N PHE A 232 6.05 -7.46 19.69
CA PHE A 232 6.01 -8.88 19.38
C PHE A 232 7.39 -9.43 19.01
N PHE A 233 8.20 -8.68 18.28
CA PHE A 233 9.57 -9.05 17.96
C PHE A 233 10.44 -9.23 19.21
N ILE A 234 10.34 -8.30 20.17
CA ILE A 234 11.04 -8.41 21.46
C ILE A 234 10.55 -9.64 22.24
N LEU A 235 9.23 -9.87 22.29
CA LEU A 235 8.65 -11.03 22.97
C LEU A 235 9.12 -12.35 22.35
N ILE A 236 9.21 -12.43 21.03
CA ILE A 236 9.74 -13.60 20.32
C ILE A 236 11.21 -13.82 20.70
N ILE A 237 12.04 -12.78 20.71
CA ILE A 237 13.46 -12.88 21.10
C ILE A 237 13.58 -13.41 22.53
N ILE A 238 12.82 -12.86 23.48
CA ILE A 238 12.81 -13.31 24.87
C ILE A 238 12.38 -14.78 24.96
N GLY A 239 11.32 -15.16 24.25
CA GLY A 239 10.83 -16.54 24.20
C GLY A 239 11.87 -17.51 23.65
N VAL A 240 12.58 -17.13 22.58
CA VAL A 240 13.67 -17.93 21.99
C VAL A 240 14.83 -18.09 22.96
N ILE A 241 15.24 -17.04 23.68
CA ILE A 241 16.33 -17.09 24.67
C ILE A 241 15.96 -18.03 25.82
N ILE A 242 14.75 -17.90 26.37
CA ILE A 242 14.27 -18.77 27.47
C ILE A 242 14.20 -20.22 27.00
N SER A 243 13.62 -20.48 25.83
CA SER A 243 13.50 -21.83 25.26
C SER A 243 14.86 -22.47 25.01
N THR A 244 15.81 -21.70 24.47
CA THR A 244 17.18 -22.17 24.24
C THR A 244 17.90 -22.43 25.56
N GLY A 245 17.71 -21.59 26.57
CA GLY A 245 18.29 -21.77 27.89
C GLY A 245 17.80 -23.01 28.62
N ASN A 246 16.50 -23.31 28.52
CA ASN A 246 15.90 -24.52 29.06
C ASN A 246 16.42 -25.78 28.35
N SER A 247 16.64 -25.72 27.03
CA SER A 247 17.08 -26.90 26.25
C SER A 247 18.52 -27.32 26.53
N ILE A 248 19.40 -26.36 26.86
CA ILE A 248 20.82 -26.62 27.18
C ILE A 248 21.08 -26.84 28.68
N GLY A 249 20.03 -26.88 29.51
CA GLY A 249 20.14 -27.20 30.94
C GLY A 249 20.76 -26.11 31.82
N ILE A 250 20.90 -24.88 31.31
CA ILE A 250 21.35 -23.73 32.12
C ILE A 250 20.23 -23.29 33.07
N TRP A 251 18.99 -23.41 32.62
CA TRP A 251 17.79 -23.03 33.36
C TRP A 251 16.96 -24.30 33.57
N HIS A 252 17.07 -24.90 34.76
CA HIS A 252 16.11 -25.92 35.17
C HIS A 252 14.85 -25.21 35.70
N ASP A 253 13.68 -25.63 35.20
CA ASP A 253 12.35 -25.31 35.75
C ASP A 253 11.72 -23.94 35.46
N ILE A 254 12.01 -23.28 34.34
CA ILE A 254 11.08 -22.23 33.86
C ILE A 254 9.88 -22.91 33.21
N PRO A 255 8.67 -22.85 33.80
CA PRO A 255 7.49 -23.50 33.23
C PRO A 255 7.20 -22.90 31.85
N ASN A 256 7.00 -23.80 30.90
CA ASN A 256 6.59 -23.48 29.55
C ASN A 256 5.22 -22.78 29.60
N ILE A 257 5.12 -21.59 29.02
CA ILE A 257 3.95 -20.69 29.11
C ILE A 257 2.67 -21.33 28.56
N ASP A 258 2.84 -22.35 27.72
CA ASP A 258 1.83 -23.27 27.19
C ASP A 258 0.97 -23.85 28.31
N SER A 259 1.55 -24.27 29.43
CA SER A 259 0.79 -24.83 30.56
C SER A 259 -0.22 -23.83 31.17
N TRP A 260 0.12 -22.54 31.19
CA TRP A 260 -0.75 -21.47 31.69
C TRP A 260 -1.78 -21.01 30.63
N LEU A 261 -1.36 -20.87 29.37
CA LEU A 261 -2.23 -20.50 28.25
C LEU A 261 -3.34 -21.53 28.00
N TYR A 262 -3.04 -22.83 28.09
CA TYR A 262 -4.05 -23.89 27.93
C TYR A 262 -5.04 -23.96 29.11
N TRP A 263 -4.63 -23.56 30.31
CA TRP A 263 -5.47 -23.64 31.50
C TRP A 263 -6.40 -22.41 31.62
N GLU A 264 -5.89 -21.19 31.46
CA GLU A 264 -6.64 -19.94 31.77
C GLU A 264 -7.30 -19.26 30.57
N ALA A 265 -6.76 -19.40 29.35
CA ALA A 265 -7.25 -18.62 28.20
C ALA A 265 -8.41 -19.29 27.43
N TRP A 266 -8.62 -20.60 27.64
CA TRP A 266 -9.55 -21.44 26.86
C TRP A 266 -10.63 -22.16 27.68
N LYS A 267 -10.76 -21.83 28.98
CA LYS A 267 -11.94 -22.13 29.80
C LYS A 267 -12.83 -20.89 29.89
#